data_AF-A0A0C2HVR0-F1
#
_entry.id   AF-A0A0C2HVR0-F1
#
_cell.length_a   1.000
_cell.length_b   1.000
_cell.length_c   1.000
_cell.angle_alpha   90.00
_cell.angle_beta   90.00
_cell.angle_gamma   90.00
#
_symmetry.space_group_name_H-M   'P 1'
#
loop_
_entity.id
_entity.type
_entity.pdbx_description
1 polymer ?
#
loop_
_entity_poly.entity_id
_entity_poly.type
_entity_poly.pdbx_seq_one_letter_code
_entity_poly.pdbx_strand_id
1 'polypeptide(L)'
;MFDFHPQLKQRFAGLRTGAEFFSLRYVRESGQYLSVRKNVAEPPSLRVDEGAMLTVRVNGVEAYAATNDLSQAGLQSALERAEGYARLMAPHALLDLRQQVVSSDRADYRSPQLDQAFPSLSDCYALLGAESAAVPKDERLVNWEVSLGLTEVEQIYLNNAGAELRQALRFVYPGLTVTAYDGADSQTRTLGRENFGQQGSADVIGRSGLIGAGARIADQALQLLLAPNTPQGPRDLLLTPDQMILQIHESIGHPLELDRILGDERNYAGTSFVKASDFGSLQYGSPLLNVTFDPSIPQQLASYGHDDDGTPAHKEFLIREGRLLRPLGGALSQFRAGLDGVANSRACSWNRPPIDRMANLNIEPGDQSFEQLVGGIEKGILMSTNRSWSIDDARNKFQFGCEWGQLIENGELKGVVKNPNYRAISAQFWRNLSAVGNAGTFQVLGTPNCGKGEPNQVIRVGHASPACVFSNVDVFGGDA
;
A
#
# COMPACT_ATOMS: atom_id res chain seq x y z
N MET A 1 4.50 -24.68 -7.20
CA MET A 1 4.84 -23.51 -6.35
C MET A 1 6.04 -23.90 -5.54
N PHE A 2 7.03 -23.00 -5.42
CA PHE A 2 8.31 -23.32 -4.78
C PHE A 2 9.07 -24.43 -5.51
N ASP A 3 8.87 -24.58 -6.82
CA ASP A 3 9.45 -25.68 -7.59
C ASP A 3 10.97 -25.52 -7.70
N PHE A 4 11.46 -24.27 -7.66
CA PHE A 4 12.89 -23.94 -7.67
C PHE A 4 13.55 -24.08 -6.29
N HIS A 5 12.76 -24.14 -5.21
CA HIS A 5 13.27 -24.12 -3.84
C HIS A 5 14.27 -25.24 -3.52
N PRO A 6 14.05 -26.53 -3.86
CA PRO A 6 15.03 -27.58 -3.55
C PRO A 6 16.39 -27.34 -4.21
N GLN A 7 16.39 -26.89 -5.47
CA GLN A 7 17.60 -26.58 -6.21
C GLN A 7 18.30 -25.34 -5.63
N LEU A 8 17.54 -24.29 -5.30
CA LEU A 8 18.08 -23.07 -4.69
C LEU A 8 18.71 -23.35 -3.32
N LYS A 9 18.04 -24.14 -2.49
CA LYS A 9 18.54 -24.56 -1.17
C LYS A 9 19.82 -25.37 -1.26
N GLN A 10 19.90 -26.30 -2.22
CA GLN A 10 21.13 -27.04 -2.50
C GLN A 10 22.27 -26.08 -2.91
N ARG A 11 21.98 -25.09 -3.77
CA ARG A 11 22.98 -24.11 -4.22
C ARG A 11 23.44 -23.20 -3.08
N PHE A 12 22.51 -22.74 -2.25
CA PHE A 12 22.80 -21.94 -1.06
C PHE A 12 23.73 -22.68 -0.10
N ALA A 13 23.44 -23.96 0.18
CA ALA A 13 24.30 -24.80 1.02
C ALA A 13 25.71 -25.05 0.42
N GLY A 14 25.86 -24.92 -0.90
CA GLY A 14 27.14 -25.05 -1.61
C GLY A 14 27.98 -23.77 -1.65
N LEU A 15 27.45 -22.64 -1.16
CA LEU A 15 28.18 -21.37 -1.13
C LEU A 15 29.33 -21.42 -0.12
N ARG A 16 30.44 -20.77 -0.47
CA ARG A 16 31.66 -20.71 0.34
C ARG A 16 31.89 -19.28 0.79
N THR A 17 32.00 -19.07 2.09
CA THR A 17 32.13 -17.74 2.69
C THR A 17 32.81 -17.83 4.05
N GLY A 18 33.50 -16.75 4.42
CA GLY A 18 34.04 -16.55 5.77
C GLY A 18 33.19 -15.62 6.64
N ALA A 19 32.04 -15.15 6.13
CA ALA A 19 31.15 -14.25 6.84
C ALA A 19 30.47 -14.96 8.03
N GLU A 20 30.29 -14.25 9.14
CA GLU A 20 29.59 -14.78 10.32
C GLU A 20 28.10 -15.01 10.02
N PHE A 21 27.53 -14.16 9.17
CA PHE A 21 26.15 -14.28 8.69
C PHE A 21 26.11 -14.12 7.17
N PHE A 22 25.26 -14.92 6.52
CA PHE A 22 24.84 -14.66 5.15
C PHE A 22 23.42 -15.18 4.89
N SER A 23 22.72 -14.50 3.99
CA SER A 23 21.39 -14.86 3.54
C SER A 23 21.25 -14.75 2.03
N LEU A 24 20.21 -15.39 1.51
CA LEU A 24 19.77 -15.34 0.13
C LEU A 24 18.29 -15.04 0.11
N ARG A 25 17.89 -13.97 -0.59
CA ARG A 25 16.49 -13.66 -0.90
C ARG A 25 16.27 -13.76 -2.41
N TYR A 26 15.56 -14.80 -2.82
CA TYR A 26 15.12 -15.01 -4.19
C TYR A 26 13.72 -14.46 -4.39
N VAL A 27 13.50 -13.79 -5.52
CA VAL A 27 12.17 -13.30 -5.92
C VAL A 27 11.97 -13.60 -7.40
N ARG A 28 10.80 -14.15 -7.72
CA ARG A 28 10.25 -14.24 -9.08
C ARG A 28 8.89 -13.58 -9.11
N GLU A 29 8.72 -12.59 -9.97
CA GLU A 29 7.47 -11.90 -10.20
C GLU A 29 7.01 -12.12 -11.64
N SER A 30 5.77 -12.55 -11.84
CA SER A 30 5.10 -12.53 -13.14
C SER A 30 3.89 -11.60 -13.09
N GLY A 31 3.64 -10.89 -14.18
CA GLY A 31 2.54 -9.94 -14.26
C GLY A 31 1.80 -10.01 -15.57
N GLN A 32 0.50 -9.71 -15.50
CA GLN A 32 -0.39 -9.59 -16.64
C GLN A 32 -1.25 -8.34 -16.46
N TYR A 33 -1.38 -7.53 -17.51
CA TYR A 33 -2.31 -6.42 -17.57
C TYR A 33 -3.16 -6.52 -18.82
N LEU A 34 -4.47 -6.44 -18.64
CA LEU A 34 -5.48 -6.48 -19.69
C LEU A 34 -6.30 -5.19 -19.65
N SER A 35 -6.67 -4.68 -20.82
CA SER A 35 -7.54 -3.52 -20.93
C SER A 35 -8.47 -3.61 -22.15
N VAL A 36 -9.67 -3.07 -21.98
CA VAL A 36 -10.61 -2.76 -23.06
C VAL A 36 -10.93 -1.28 -22.98
N ARG A 37 -10.55 -0.52 -24.01
CA ARG A 37 -10.78 0.91 -24.10
C ARG A 37 -11.81 1.19 -25.18
N LYS A 38 -12.91 1.84 -24.82
CA LYS A 38 -14.00 2.18 -25.75
C LYS A 38 -14.46 1.00 -26.62
N ASN A 39 -14.72 -0.15 -26.00
CA ASN A 39 -15.10 -1.42 -26.65
C ASN A 39 -14.03 -2.05 -27.56
N VAL A 40 -12.79 -1.55 -27.54
CA VAL A 40 -11.67 -2.11 -28.28
C VAL A 40 -10.72 -2.78 -27.28
N ALA A 41 -10.51 -4.08 -27.43
CA ALA A 41 -9.52 -4.81 -26.64
C ALA A 41 -8.10 -4.38 -27.04
N GLU A 42 -7.29 -4.00 -26.06
CA GLU A 42 -5.88 -3.70 -26.26
C GLU A 42 -5.03 -4.97 -26.08
N PRO A 43 -3.85 -5.09 -26.72
CA PRO A 43 -2.97 -6.24 -26.55
C PRO A 43 -2.59 -6.47 -25.07
N PRO A 44 -2.50 -7.72 -24.60
CA PRO A 44 -2.11 -8.01 -23.23
C PRO A 44 -0.64 -7.64 -22.99
N SER A 45 -0.35 -7.07 -21.82
CA SER A 45 1.03 -6.90 -21.34
C SER A 45 1.39 -8.05 -20.41
N LEU A 46 2.47 -8.76 -20.70
CA LEU A 46 2.98 -9.90 -19.92
C LEU A 46 4.42 -9.62 -19.50
N ARG A 47 4.76 -9.88 -18.24
CA ARG A 47 6.11 -9.67 -17.69
C ARG A 47 6.53 -10.82 -16.80
N VAL A 48 7.83 -11.10 -16.79
CA VAL A 48 8.49 -11.98 -15.82
C VAL A 48 9.82 -11.33 -15.43
N ASP A 49 10.09 -11.25 -14.15
CA ASP A 49 11.37 -10.80 -13.58
C ASP A 49 11.80 -11.77 -12.47
N GLU A 50 13.08 -12.10 -12.41
CA GLU A 50 13.59 -13.16 -11.54
C GLU A 50 15.07 -12.95 -11.18
N GLY A 51 15.40 -13.16 -9.91
CA GLY A 51 16.78 -13.12 -9.44
C GLY A 51 16.90 -13.32 -7.93
N ALA A 52 18.09 -13.09 -7.40
CA ALA A 52 18.38 -13.22 -5.97
C ALA A 52 19.30 -12.11 -5.46
N MET A 53 19.12 -11.73 -4.20
CA MET A 53 20.03 -10.90 -3.42
C MET A 53 20.74 -11.74 -2.37
N LEU A 54 22.04 -11.56 -2.24
CA LEU A 54 22.87 -12.10 -1.19
C LEU A 54 23.22 -10.97 -0.22
N THR A 55 22.98 -11.19 1.07
CA THR A 55 23.38 -10.28 2.14
C THR A 55 24.39 -10.98 3.03
N VAL A 56 25.42 -10.27 3.49
CA VAL A 56 26.46 -10.81 4.39
C VAL A 56 26.70 -9.88 5.55
N ARG A 57 27.16 -10.42 6.68
CA ARG A 57 27.81 -9.63 7.73
C ARG A 57 29.22 -10.14 7.93
N VAL A 58 30.19 -9.22 7.83
CA VAL A 58 31.61 -9.48 8.06
C VAL A 58 32.10 -8.54 9.16
N ASN A 59 32.51 -9.08 10.31
CA ASN A 59 32.93 -8.29 11.49
C ASN A 59 31.91 -7.22 11.92
N GLY A 60 30.61 -7.54 11.85
CA GLY A 60 29.53 -6.62 12.21
C GLY A 60 29.12 -5.62 11.14
N VAL A 61 29.74 -5.66 9.96
CA VAL A 61 29.40 -4.79 8.82
C VAL A 61 28.54 -5.57 7.84
N GLU A 62 27.34 -5.06 7.56
CA GLU A 62 26.43 -5.65 6.58
C GLU A 62 26.62 -5.05 5.18
N ALA A 63 26.59 -5.90 4.17
CA ALA A 63 26.55 -5.49 2.77
C ALA A 63 25.81 -6.53 1.93
N TYR A 64 25.47 -6.17 0.69
CA TYR A 64 24.68 -7.01 -0.19
C TYR A 64 25.11 -6.88 -1.65
N ALA A 65 24.75 -7.88 -2.46
CA ALA A 65 24.85 -7.85 -3.91
C ALA A 65 23.77 -8.74 -4.54
N ALA A 66 23.26 -8.33 -5.69
CA ALA A 66 22.22 -9.07 -6.42
C ALA A 66 22.73 -9.68 -7.73
N THR A 67 22.04 -10.72 -8.19
CA THR A 67 22.30 -11.41 -9.46
C THR A 67 21.01 -12.04 -10.01
N ASN A 68 20.86 -12.03 -11.33
CA ASN A 68 19.88 -12.86 -12.05
C ASN A 68 20.50 -14.15 -12.61
N ASP A 69 21.82 -14.34 -12.51
CA ASP A 69 22.45 -15.64 -12.70
C ASP A 69 22.29 -16.47 -11.43
N LEU A 70 21.26 -17.33 -11.44
CA LEU A 70 20.91 -18.20 -10.32
C LEU A 70 21.74 -19.49 -10.26
N SER A 71 22.73 -19.67 -11.13
CA SER A 71 23.65 -20.80 -11.07
C SER A 71 24.50 -20.78 -9.78
N GLN A 72 25.14 -21.90 -9.44
CA GLN A 72 26.06 -21.93 -8.30
C GLN A 72 27.14 -20.84 -8.39
N ALA A 73 27.68 -20.63 -9.60
CA ALA A 73 28.74 -19.64 -9.83
C ALA A 73 28.22 -18.21 -9.74
N GLY A 74 27.03 -17.92 -10.27
CA GLY A 74 26.41 -16.59 -10.19
C GLY A 74 26.10 -16.18 -8.76
N LEU A 75 25.52 -17.09 -7.97
CA LEU A 75 25.24 -16.87 -6.54
C LEU A 75 26.53 -16.69 -5.72
N GLN A 76 27.55 -17.51 -5.99
CA GLN A 76 28.87 -17.38 -5.35
C GLN A 76 29.52 -16.03 -5.68
N SER A 77 29.46 -15.59 -6.94
CA SER A 77 30.00 -14.29 -7.35
C SER A 77 29.26 -13.11 -6.72
N ALA A 78 27.94 -13.20 -6.54
CA ALA A 78 27.20 -12.19 -5.79
C ALA A 78 27.64 -12.16 -4.32
N LEU A 79 27.75 -13.32 -3.67
CA LEU A 79 28.20 -13.42 -2.28
C LEU A 79 29.60 -12.81 -2.07
N GLU A 80 30.56 -13.15 -2.93
CA GLU A 80 31.93 -12.62 -2.88
C GLU A 80 31.97 -11.09 -3.08
N ARG A 81 31.13 -10.55 -3.97
CA ARG A 81 30.99 -9.09 -4.14
C ARG A 81 30.45 -8.44 -2.87
N ALA A 82 29.42 -9.01 -2.26
CA ALA A 82 28.85 -8.53 -1.00
C ALA A 82 29.91 -8.51 0.12
N GLU A 83 30.70 -9.58 0.26
CA GLU A 83 31.81 -9.61 1.22
C GLU A 83 32.88 -8.56 0.93
N GLY A 84 33.22 -8.36 -0.35
CA GLY A 84 34.12 -7.30 -0.79
C GLY A 84 33.64 -5.93 -0.34
N TYR A 85 32.37 -5.63 -0.54
CA TYR A 85 31.75 -4.38 -0.07
C TYR A 85 31.78 -4.25 1.45
N ALA A 86 31.42 -5.29 2.21
CA ALA A 86 31.48 -5.25 3.67
C ALA A 86 32.89 -4.91 4.19
N ARG A 87 33.94 -5.51 3.62
CA ARG A 87 35.33 -5.23 4.00
C ARG A 87 35.76 -3.80 3.63
N LEU A 88 35.33 -3.29 2.48
CA LEU A 88 35.62 -1.92 2.04
C LEU A 88 34.89 -0.87 2.91
N MET A 89 33.70 -1.18 3.39
CA MET A 89 32.89 -0.29 4.22
C MET A 89 33.32 -0.29 5.69
N ALA A 90 34.04 -1.32 6.15
CA ALA A 90 34.38 -1.51 7.57
C ALA A 90 35.06 -0.29 8.25
N PRO A 91 35.98 0.46 7.62
CA PRO A 91 36.56 1.66 8.23
C PRO A 91 35.55 2.80 8.48
N HIS A 92 34.38 2.73 7.86
CA HIS A 92 33.32 3.73 7.92
C HIS A 92 32.06 3.22 8.64
N ALA A 93 32.11 2.04 9.23
CA ALA A 93 30.98 1.45 9.91
C ALA A 93 30.59 2.26 11.16
N LEU A 94 29.33 2.70 11.20
CA LEU A 94 28.76 3.45 12.32
C LEU A 94 28.07 2.56 13.36
N LEU A 95 27.89 1.29 13.04
CA LEU A 95 27.09 0.33 13.79
C LEU A 95 27.74 -1.05 13.71
N ASP A 96 27.70 -1.78 14.82
CA ASP A 96 28.14 -3.17 14.91
C ASP A 96 26.92 -4.10 14.99
N LEU A 97 26.66 -4.83 13.91
CA LEU A 97 25.50 -5.70 13.76
C LEU A 97 25.70 -7.13 14.27
N ARG A 98 26.83 -7.44 14.93
CA ARG A 98 27.08 -8.80 15.46
C ARG A 98 26.05 -9.28 16.47
N GLN A 99 25.44 -8.34 17.21
CA GLN A 99 24.43 -8.65 18.22
C GLN A 99 22.99 -8.55 17.71
N GLN A 100 22.79 -8.13 16.46
CA GLN A 100 21.44 -8.05 15.91
C GLN A 100 20.91 -9.48 15.68
N VAL A 101 19.74 -9.75 16.26
CA VAL A 101 19.05 -11.03 16.13
C VAL A 101 18.69 -11.28 14.66
N VAL A 102 18.86 -12.53 14.23
CA VAL A 102 18.44 -13.02 12.91
C VAL A 102 17.45 -14.17 13.09
N SER A 103 16.52 -14.31 12.16
CA SER A 103 15.54 -15.40 12.19
C SER A 103 16.20 -16.77 11.99
N SER A 104 15.63 -17.79 12.61
CA SER A 104 15.92 -19.21 12.34
C SER A 104 14.64 -19.98 11.98
N ASP A 105 13.55 -19.26 11.73
CA ASP A 105 12.23 -19.82 11.55
C ASP A 105 12.07 -20.51 10.20
N ARG A 106 11.10 -21.44 10.16
CA ARG A 106 10.68 -22.10 8.93
C ARG A 106 9.18 -21.94 8.76
N ALA A 107 8.77 -21.26 7.71
CA ALA A 107 7.37 -20.92 7.50
C ALA A 107 7.06 -20.71 6.03
N ASP A 108 5.82 -21.06 5.68
CA ASP A 108 5.24 -20.76 4.37
C ASP A 108 4.06 -19.82 4.55
N TYR A 109 3.95 -18.85 3.64
CA TYR A 109 2.77 -18.02 3.49
C TYR A 109 2.23 -18.12 2.05
N ARG A 110 0.92 -18.21 1.91
CA ARG A 110 0.24 -18.30 0.60
C ARG A 110 -0.96 -17.36 0.59
N SER A 111 -1.14 -16.60 -0.49
CA SER A 111 -2.36 -15.80 -0.67
C SER A 111 -3.62 -16.66 -0.61
N PRO A 112 -4.78 -16.08 -0.22
CA PRO A 112 -6.06 -16.77 -0.26
C PRO A 112 -6.34 -17.41 -1.61
N GLN A 113 -6.83 -18.66 -1.59
CA GLN A 113 -7.34 -19.36 -2.77
C GLN A 113 -6.34 -19.44 -3.95
N LEU A 114 -5.04 -19.37 -3.66
CA LEU A 114 -3.98 -19.38 -4.67
C LEU A 114 -3.98 -20.67 -5.53
N ASP A 115 -4.44 -21.78 -4.96
CA ASP A 115 -4.59 -23.07 -5.64
C ASP A 115 -5.73 -23.08 -6.69
N GLN A 116 -6.64 -22.11 -6.66
CA GLN A 116 -7.66 -21.99 -7.70
C GLN A 116 -7.05 -21.41 -8.97
N ALA A 117 -7.41 -22.00 -10.11
CA ALA A 117 -7.04 -21.47 -11.42
C ALA A 117 -7.65 -20.07 -11.60
N PHE A 118 -6.84 -19.15 -12.11
CA PHE A 118 -7.35 -17.85 -12.54
C PHE A 118 -8.09 -18.00 -13.89
N PRO A 119 -9.11 -17.18 -14.19
CA PRO A 119 -9.84 -17.25 -15.45
C PRO A 119 -8.92 -17.14 -16.66
N SER A 120 -9.32 -17.76 -17.77
CA SER A 120 -8.54 -17.71 -19.01
C SER A 120 -8.48 -16.27 -19.55
N LEU A 121 -7.47 -16.00 -20.38
CA LEU A 121 -7.34 -14.71 -21.06
C LEU A 121 -8.62 -14.32 -21.82
N SER A 122 -9.26 -15.29 -22.48
CA SER A 122 -10.51 -15.09 -23.22
C SER A 122 -11.66 -14.70 -22.29
N ASP A 123 -11.80 -15.38 -21.15
CA ASP A 123 -12.86 -15.08 -20.17
C ASP A 123 -12.67 -13.70 -19.54
N CYS A 124 -11.42 -13.33 -19.25
CA CYS A 124 -11.09 -11.99 -18.77
C CYS A 124 -11.48 -10.91 -19.79
N TYR A 125 -11.10 -11.06 -21.06
CA TYR A 125 -11.49 -10.08 -22.09
C TYR A 125 -13.00 -10.05 -22.34
N ALA A 126 -13.69 -11.19 -22.25
CA ALA A 126 -15.14 -11.24 -22.36
C ALA A 126 -15.81 -10.42 -21.25
N LEU A 127 -15.33 -10.54 -20.00
CA LEU A 127 -15.79 -9.72 -18.88
C LEU A 127 -15.50 -8.22 -19.10
N LEU A 128 -14.25 -7.87 -19.41
CA LEU A 128 -13.86 -6.47 -19.63
C LEU A 128 -14.64 -5.84 -20.79
N GLY A 129 -14.87 -6.61 -21.86
CA GLY A 129 -15.67 -6.20 -23.01
C GLY A 129 -17.13 -5.98 -22.66
N ALA A 130 -17.72 -6.85 -21.83
CA ALA A 130 -19.10 -6.69 -21.36
C ALA A 130 -19.28 -5.41 -20.52
N GLU A 131 -18.36 -5.13 -19.58
CA GLU A 131 -18.40 -3.89 -18.79
C GLU A 131 -18.16 -2.65 -19.64
N SER A 132 -17.26 -2.72 -20.62
CA SER A 132 -17.00 -1.62 -21.56
C SER A 132 -18.25 -1.31 -22.40
N ALA A 133 -18.95 -2.36 -22.86
CA ALA A 133 -20.15 -2.24 -23.68
C ALA A 133 -21.38 -1.77 -22.89
N ALA A 134 -21.37 -1.93 -21.57
CA ALA A 134 -22.42 -1.44 -20.68
C ALA A 134 -22.37 0.08 -20.46
N VAL A 135 -21.29 0.76 -20.85
CA VAL A 135 -21.24 2.23 -20.88
C VAL A 135 -22.24 2.75 -21.93
N PRO A 136 -23.22 3.58 -21.55
CA PRO A 136 -24.27 4.02 -22.45
C PRO A 136 -23.73 4.92 -23.57
N LYS A 137 -24.48 5.00 -24.67
CA LYS A 137 -24.20 5.97 -25.73
C LYS A 137 -24.68 7.35 -25.28
N ASP A 138 -23.74 8.21 -24.90
CA ASP A 138 -23.93 9.63 -24.65
C ASP A 138 -22.72 10.37 -25.23
N GLU A 139 -22.93 11.45 -25.97
CA GLU A 139 -21.86 12.18 -26.65
C GLU A 139 -20.85 12.82 -25.69
N ARG A 140 -21.27 13.05 -24.45
CA ARG A 140 -20.40 13.61 -23.40
C ARG A 140 -19.47 12.55 -22.82
N LEU A 141 -19.76 11.26 -22.95
CA LEU A 141 -18.88 10.17 -22.50
C LEU A 141 -17.76 9.96 -23.51
N VAL A 142 -16.67 10.72 -23.37
CA VAL A 142 -15.62 10.81 -24.38
C VAL A 142 -14.59 9.68 -24.31
N ASN A 143 -14.36 9.11 -23.12
CA ASN A 143 -13.38 8.04 -22.91
C ASN A 143 -13.77 7.10 -21.76
N TRP A 144 -13.46 5.81 -21.89
CA TRP A 144 -13.53 4.84 -20.80
C TRP A 144 -12.58 3.66 -21.04
N GLU A 145 -12.07 3.10 -19.94
CA GLU A 145 -11.18 1.94 -19.93
C GLU A 145 -11.58 1.00 -18.79
N VAL A 146 -11.77 -0.27 -19.12
CA VAL A 146 -11.92 -1.35 -18.14
C VAL A 146 -10.63 -2.16 -18.13
N SER A 147 -10.06 -2.43 -16.96
CA SER A 147 -8.80 -3.14 -16.86
C SER A 147 -8.77 -4.19 -15.76
N LEU A 148 -7.85 -5.14 -15.94
CA LEU A 148 -7.54 -6.18 -14.97
C LEU A 148 -6.04 -6.40 -14.92
N GLY A 149 -5.44 -6.05 -13.79
CA GLY A 149 -4.07 -6.41 -13.45
C GLY A 149 -4.02 -7.69 -12.61
N LEU A 150 -3.06 -8.56 -12.91
CA LEU A 150 -2.69 -9.73 -12.13
C LEU A 150 -1.18 -9.71 -11.90
N THR A 151 -0.74 -9.96 -10.67
CA THR A 151 0.68 -10.19 -10.38
C THR A 151 0.82 -11.39 -9.46
N GLU A 152 1.73 -12.29 -9.79
CA GLU A 152 2.10 -13.42 -8.95
C GLU A 152 3.56 -13.27 -8.52
N VAL A 153 3.84 -13.51 -7.24
CA VAL A 153 5.17 -13.40 -6.65
C VAL A 153 5.50 -14.69 -5.92
N GLU A 154 6.65 -15.27 -6.22
CA GLU A 154 7.30 -16.30 -5.41
C GLU A 154 8.55 -15.70 -4.76
N GLN A 155 8.61 -15.75 -3.43
CA GLN A 155 9.76 -15.30 -2.64
C GLN A 155 10.27 -16.43 -1.76
N ILE A 156 11.60 -16.57 -1.69
CA ILE A 156 12.29 -17.53 -0.83
C ILE A 156 13.41 -16.80 -0.11
N TYR A 157 13.42 -16.87 1.21
CA TYR A 157 14.50 -16.37 2.06
C TYR A 157 15.17 -17.53 2.80
N LEU A 158 16.49 -17.62 2.67
CA LEU A 158 17.35 -18.59 3.33
C LEU A 158 18.46 -17.85 4.09
N ASN A 159 18.87 -18.32 5.26
CA ASN A 159 20.08 -17.83 5.92
C ASN A 159 20.89 -18.96 6.57
N ASN A 160 22.13 -18.64 6.97
CA ASN A 160 23.02 -19.60 7.63
C ASN A 160 22.68 -19.87 9.11
N ALA A 161 21.74 -19.15 9.70
CA ALA A 161 21.20 -19.40 11.03
C ALA A 161 20.06 -20.46 11.03
N GLY A 162 19.60 -20.87 9.84
CA GLY A 162 18.62 -21.95 9.67
C GLY A 162 17.26 -21.53 9.15
N ALA A 163 17.06 -20.24 8.84
CA ALA A 163 15.81 -19.73 8.31
C ALA A 163 15.49 -20.32 6.93
N GLU A 164 14.23 -20.69 6.73
CA GLU A 164 13.68 -21.18 5.48
C GLU A 164 12.25 -20.66 5.34
N LEU A 165 12.14 -19.48 4.75
CA LEU A 165 10.91 -18.71 4.72
C LEU A 165 10.45 -18.54 3.27
N ARG A 166 9.18 -18.86 2.99
CA ARG A 166 8.67 -18.93 1.61
C ARG A 166 7.31 -18.26 1.50
N GLN A 167 7.12 -17.49 0.43
CA GLN A 167 5.87 -16.77 0.18
C GLN A 167 5.44 -16.94 -1.27
N ALA A 168 4.19 -17.32 -1.48
CA ALA A 168 3.56 -17.35 -2.79
C ALA A 168 2.34 -16.44 -2.77
N LEU A 169 2.38 -15.38 -3.57
CA LEU A 169 1.41 -14.29 -3.52
C LEU A 169 0.73 -14.12 -4.87
N ARG A 170 -0.56 -13.82 -4.88
CA ARG A 170 -1.31 -13.41 -6.09
C ARG A 170 -2.10 -12.15 -5.77
N PHE A 171 -1.85 -11.09 -6.53
CA PHE A 171 -2.48 -9.79 -6.43
C PHE A 171 -3.37 -9.52 -7.64
N VAL A 172 -4.57 -9.02 -7.39
CA VAL A 172 -5.57 -8.71 -8.43
C VAL A 172 -5.98 -7.25 -8.33
N TYR A 173 -5.98 -6.56 -9.48
CA TYR A 173 -6.23 -5.12 -9.61
C TYR A 173 -7.30 -4.85 -10.69
N PRO A 174 -8.59 -5.02 -10.37
CA PRO A 174 -9.67 -4.65 -11.26
C PRO A 174 -9.81 -3.12 -11.34
N GLY A 175 -10.19 -2.60 -12.50
CA GLY A 175 -10.33 -1.16 -12.72
C GLY A 175 -11.36 -0.79 -13.76
N LEU A 176 -12.01 0.35 -13.56
CA LEU A 176 -12.86 1.02 -14.55
C LEU A 176 -12.71 2.54 -14.38
N THR A 177 -12.44 3.24 -15.47
CA THR A 177 -12.53 4.70 -15.53
C THR A 177 -13.48 5.14 -16.62
N VAL A 178 -14.24 6.19 -16.35
CA VAL A 178 -15.09 6.86 -17.33
C VAL A 178 -14.88 8.37 -17.21
N THR A 179 -14.62 9.02 -18.35
CA THR A 179 -14.44 10.47 -18.46
C THR A 179 -15.59 11.07 -19.26
N ALA A 180 -16.23 12.09 -18.68
CA ALA A 180 -17.26 12.89 -19.29
C ALA A 180 -16.75 14.31 -19.60
N TYR A 181 -17.13 14.87 -20.75
CA TYR A 181 -16.73 16.20 -21.23
C TYR A 181 -17.86 16.87 -22.02
N ASP A 182 -18.14 18.15 -21.79
CA ASP A 182 -19.22 18.91 -22.46
C ASP A 182 -18.72 20.03 -23.39
N GLY A 183 -17.42 20.14 -23.61
CA GLY A 183 -16.83 21.25 -24.37
C GLY A 183 -16.17 22.34 -23.51
N ALA A 184 -16.47 22.38 -22.20
CA ALA A 184 -15.92 23.36 -21.27
C ALA A 184 -15.27 22.72 -20.04
N ASP A 185 -15.85 21.65 -19.50
CA ASP A 185 -15.35 20.95 -18.32
C ASP A 185 -15.20 19.44 -18.57
N SER A 186 -14.25 18.81 -17.87
CA SER A 186 -13.97 17.38 -17.93
C SER A 186 -13.94 16.78 -16.53
N GLN A 187 -14.73 15.73 -16.31
CA GLN A 187 -14.81 15.02 -15.04
C GLN A 187 -14.58 13.52 -15.27
N THR A 188 -13.83 12.88 -14.37
CA THR A 188 -13.57 11.44 -14.42
C THR A 188 -14.07 10.78 -13.15
N ARG A 189 -14.68 9.61 -13.32
CA ARG A 189 -15.04 8.72 -12.23
C ARG A 189 -14.25 7.42 -12.35
N THR A 190 -13.64 6.99 -11.25
CA THR A 190 -12.79 5.81 -11.14
C THR A 190 -13.35 4.80 -10.15
N LEU A 191 -13.41 3.54 -10.58
CA LEU A 191 -13.58 2.38 -9.71
C LEU A 191 -12.29 1.55 -9.76
N GLY A 192 -11.69 1.32 -8.59
CA GLY A 192 -10.49 0.48 -8.46
C GLY A 192 -9.19 1.14 -8.97
N ARG A 193 -8.42 0.42 -9.79
CA ARG A 193 -7.07 0.83 -10.27
C ARG A 193 -6.06 1.05 -9.14
N GLU A 194 -5.51 2.25 -9.02
CA GLU A 194 -4.50 2.59 -8.01
C GLU A 194 -5.11 2.72 -6.60
N ASN A 195 -6.43 2.84 -6.52
CA ASN A 195 -7.19 2.93 -5.27
C ASN A 195 -7.72 1.56 -4.79
N PHE A 196 -7.38 0.46 -5.49
CA PHE A 196 -7.77 -0.89 -5.09
C PHE A 196 -6.76 -1.94 -5.51
N GLY A 197 -6.42 -2.82 -4.59
CA GLY A 197 -5.80 -4.09 -4.89
C GLY A 197 -5.98 -5.04 -3.73
N GLN A 198 -6.10 -6.33 -4.02
CA GLN A 198 -6.20 -7.36 -2.99
C GLN A 198 -5.38 -8.58 -3.37
N GLN A 199 -4.92 -9.31 -2.36
CA GLN A 199 -4.52 -10.69 -2.51
C GLN A 199 -5.75 -11.58 -2.71
N GLY A 200 -5.65 -12.58 -3.58
CA GLY A 200 -6.73 -13.54 -3.82
C GLY A 200 -6.77 -14.07 -5.24
N SER A 201 -7.93 -14.58 -5.64
CA SER A 201 -8.19 -15.15 -6.96
C SER A 201 -9.25 -14.32 -7.71
N ALA A 202 -9.99 -14.93 -8.64
CA ALA A 202 -11.05 -14.29 -9.43
C ALA A 202 -12.15 -13.65 -8.57
N ASP A 203 -12.36 -14.13 -7.35
CA ASP A 203 -13.33 -13.61 -6.40
C ASP A 203 -13.07 -12.14 -6.03
N VAL A 204 -11.83 -11.67 -6.15
CA VAL A 204 -11.47 -10.25 -6.00
C VAL A 204 -12.21 -9.36 -7.00
N ILE A 205 -12.44 -9.83 -8.23
CA ILE A 205 -13.14 -9.09 -9.29
C ILE A 205 -14.59 -8.81 -8.89
N GLY A 206 -15.24 -9.79 -8.24
CA GLY A 206 -16.58 -9.61 -7.70
C GLY A 206 -16.59 -8.64 -6.51
N ARG A 207 -15.66 -8.81 -5.56
CA ARG A 207 -15.55 -7.94 -4.37
C ARG A 207 -15.23 -6.48 -4.70
N SER A 208 -14.50 -6.22 -5.78
CA SER A 208 -14.19 -4.86 -6.20
C SER A 208 -15.41 -4.12 -6.76
N GLY A 209 -16.54 -4.82 -6.97
CA GLY A 209 -17.75 -4.25 -7.53
C GLY A 209 -17.63 -3.92 -9.03
N LEU A 210 -16.65 -4.49 -9.74
CA LEU A 210 -16.43 -4.25 -11.17
C LEU A 210 -17.56 -4.84 -12.02
N ILE A 211 -18.12 -5.97 -11.62
CA ILE A 211 -19.22 -6.63 -12.33
C ILE A 211 -20.48 -5.74 -12.24
N GLY A 212 -21.01 -5.33 -13.39
CA GLY A 212 -22.13 -4.40 -13.53
C GLY A 212 -21.76 -2.93 -13.26
N ALA A 213 -20.49 -2.56 -13.28
CA ALA A 213 -20.04 -1.21 -12.98
C ALA A 213 -20.17 -0.24 -14.15
N GLY A 214 -20.10 -0.71 -15.40
CA GLY A 214 -20.01 0.14 -16.60
C GLY A 214 -21.04 1.28 -16.63
N ALA A 215 -22.34 0.93 -16.55
CA ALA A 215 -23.42 1.90 -16.58
C ALA A 215 -23.42 2.83 -15.34
N ARG A 216 -23.14 2.28 -14.16
CA ARG A 216 -23.14 3.03 -12.89
C ARG A 216 -22.03 4.08 -12.86
N ILE A 217 -20.81 3.72 -13.24
CA ILE A 217 -19.67 4.65 -13.22
C ILE A 217 -19.82 5.71 -14.32
N ALA A 218 -20.42 5.36 -15.46
CA ALA A 218 -20.75 6.33 -16.50
C ALA A 218 -21.80 7.36 -16.05
N ASP A 219 -22.87 6.90 -15.39
CA ASP A 219 -23.87 7.79 -14.78
C ASP A 219 -23.24 8.74 -13.76
N GLN A 220 -22.38 8.23 -12.87
CA GLN A 220 -21.64 9.05 -11.91
C GLN A 220 -20.73 10.08 -12.58
N ALA A 221 -20.03 9.72 -13.67
CA ALA A 221 -19.20 10.67 -14.41
C ALA A 221 -20.04 11.83 -15.01
N LEU A 222 -21.24 11.52 -15.53
CA LEU A 222 -22.18 12.53 -16.02
C LEU A 222 -22.74 13.40 -14.88
N GLN A 223 -23.05 12.81 -13.72
CA GLN A 223 -23.46 13.57 -12.54
C GLN A 223 -22.37 14.55 -12.10
N LEU A 224 -21.10 14.13 -12.07
CA LEU A 224 -19.99 15.00 -11.74
C LEU A 224 -19.83 16.15 -12.74
N LEU A 225 -19.96 15.88 -14.04
CA LEU A 225 -19.88 16.91 -15.07
C LEU A 225 -20.90 18.02 -14.84
N LEU A 226 -22.13 17.66 -14.46
CA LEU A 226 -23.24 18.57 -14.21
C LEU A 226 -23.26 19.20 -12.81
N ALA A 227 -22.48 18.65 -11.86
CA ALA A 227 -22.50 19.09 -10.48
C ALA A 227 -21.87 20.49 -10.30
N PRO A 228 -22.35 21.30 -9.34
CA PRO A 228 -21.68 22.54 -8.96
C PRO A 228 -20.34 22.23 -8.27
N ASN A 229 -19.43 23.21 -8.26
CA ASN A 229 -18.20 23.11 -7.49
C ASN A 229 -18.48 22.98 -5.99
N THR A 230 -17.59 22.25 -5.31
CA THR A 230 -17.64 22.07 -3.86
C THR A 230 -17.59 23.42 -3.14
N PRO A 231 -18.47 23.66 -2.15
CA PRO A 231 -18.49 24.92 -1.44
C PRO A 231 -17.29 25.05 -0.50
N GLN A 232 -16.87 26.29 -0.25
CA GLN A 232 -15.71 26.58 0.58
C GLN A 232 -16.06 26.71 2.07
N GLY A 233 -15.03 26.59 2.90
CA GLY A 233 -15.02 26.90 4.33
C GLY A 233 -15.06 25.67 5.24
N PRO A 234 -14.97 25.89 6.57
CA PRO A 234 -14.93 24.82 7.55
C PRO A 234 -16.21 23.99 7.57
N ARG A 235 -16.06 22.66 7.53
CA ARG A 235 -17.17 21.68 7.49
C ARG A 235 -16.77 20.37 8.17
N ASP A 236 -17.76 19.58 8.54
CA ASP A 236 -17.51 18.19 8.89
C ASP A 236 -17.28 17.36 7.62
N LEU A 237 -16.30 16.49 7.67
CA LEU A 237 -15.82 15.71 6.53
C LEU A 237 -16.02 14.23 6.82
N LEU A 238 -16.91 13.58 6.05
CA LEU A 238 -17.08 12.13 6.06
C LEU A 238 -16.24 11.53 4.93
N LEU A 239 -15.15 10.86 5.28
CA LEU A 239 -14.29 10.16 4.33
C LEU A 239 -14.70 8.70 4.22
N THR A 240 -14.98 8.26 2.99
CA THR A 240 -15.19 6.84 2.70
C THR A 240 -13.85 6.09 2.64
N PRO A 241 -13.85 4.75 2.80
CA PRO A 241 -12.62 3.95 2.83
C PRO A 241 -11.67 4.18 1.65
N ASP A 242 -12.20 4.44 0.46
CA ASP A 242 -11.43 4.67 -0.77
C ASP A 242 -10.76 6.05 -0.85
N GLN A 243 -11.07 6.97 0.05
CA GLN A 243 -10.22 8.13 0.35
C GLN A 243 -9.36 7.90 1.60
N MET A 244 -9.90 7.21 2.60
CA MET A 244 -9.16 6.90 3.84
C MET A 244 -7.86 6.14 3.58
N ILE A 245 -7.79 5.33 2.53
CA ILE A 245 -6.55 4.64 2.14
C ILE A 245 -5.37 5.59 2.00
N LEU A 246 -5.52 6.70 1.28
CA LEU A 246 -4.46 7.68 1.03
C LEU A 246 -4.29 8.61 2.23
N GLN A 247 -5.39 8.91 2.95
CA GLN A 247 -5.30 9.66 4.19
C GLN A 247 -4.42 8.92 5.22
N ILE A 248 -4.61 7.62 5.42
CA ILE A 248 -3.78 6.79 6.31
C ILE A 248 -2.36 6.71 5.78
N HIS A 249 -2.20 6.45 4.47
CA HIS A 249 -0.90 6.30 3.82
C HIS A 249 0.03 7.49 4.09
N GLU A 250 -0.44 8.70 3.78
CA GLU A 250 0.39 9.89 3.77
C GLU A 250 0.52 10.53 5.16
N SER A 251 -0.56 10.50 5.95
CA SER A 251 -0.61 11.26 7.22
C SER A 251 -0.45 10.39 8.47
N ILE A 252 -0.30 9.07 8.34
CA ILE A 252 0.11 8.15 9.41
C ILE A 252 1.29 7.32 8.94
N GLY A 253 1.13 6.60 7.83
CA GLY A 253 2.08 5.57 7.44
C GLY A 253 3.48 6.11 7.16
N HIS A 254 3.66 7.01 6.20
CA HIS A 254 4.97 7.61 5.92
C HIS A 254 5.60 8.32 7.14
N PRO A 255 4.86 9.12 7.94
CA PRO A 255 5.40 9.70 9.17
C PRO A 255 5.94 8.68 10.19
N LEU A 256 5.42 7.45 10.20
CA LEU A 256 5.82 6.42 11.17
C LEU A 256 6.93 5.48 10.69
N GLU A 257 7.41 5.60 9.45
CA GLU A 257 8.57 4.82 8.97
C GLU A 257 9.85 5.24 9.72
N LEU A 258 10.52 4.28 10.37
CA LEU A 258 11.55 4.55 11.38
C LEU A 258 12.85 5.08 10.78
N ASP A 259 13.34 4.50 9.69
CA ASP A 259 14.46 5.02 8.88
C ASP A 259 14.27 6.50 8.48
N ARG A 260 13.05 6.94 8.15
CA ARG A 260 12.72 8.35 7.86
C ARG A 260 12.84 9.21 9.11
N ILE A 261 12.36 8.72 10.26
CA ILE A 261 12.53 9.39 11.55
C ILE A 261 14.02 9.51 11.92
N LEU A 262 14.82 8.49 11.60
CA LEU A 262 16.27 8.48 11.80
C LEU A 262 17.04 9.34 10.78
N GLY A 263 16.39 9.71 9.67
CA GLY A 263 16.89 10.68 8.69
C GLY A 263 17.46 10.09 7.41
N ASP A 264 17.34 8.78 7.19
CA ASP A 264 17.94 8.07 6.05
C ASP A 264 17.35 8.52 4.70
N GLU A 265 16.10 8.98 4.71
CA GLU A 265 15.31 9.29 3.50
C GLU A 265 15.21 10.79 3.20
N ARG A 266 15.88 11.63 4.00
CA ARG A 266 15.70 13.08 4.02
C ARG A 266 15.92 13.72 2.64
N ASN A 267 16.87 13.22 1.88
CA ASN A 267 17.28 13.75 0.59
C ASN A 267 16.33 13.38 -0.57
N TYR A 268 15.54 12.32 -0.45
CA TYR A 268 14.63 11.88 -1.52
C TYR A 268 13.15 11.95 -1.17
N ALA A 269 12.75 11.41 -0.01
CA ALA A 269 11.35 11.27 0.37
C ALA A 269 10.91 12.17 1.54
N GLY A 270 11.80 13.07 2.00
CA GLY A 270 11.56 14.02 3.07
C GLY A 270 11.80 13.46 4.47
N THR A 271 11.40 14.22 5.49
CA THR A 271 11.52 13.88 6.92
C THR A 271 10.16 13.53 7.53
N SER A 272 10.16 13.18 8.81
CA SER A 272 8.93 13.03 9.60
C SER A 272 8.81 14.15 10.63
N PHE A 273 7.58 14.58 10.90
CA PHE A 273 7.26 15.43 12.04
C PHE A 273 7.28 14.65 13.37
N VAL A 274 7.16 13.32 13.30
CA VAL A 274 7.26 12.41 14.45
C VAL A 274 8.73 12.19 14.80
N LYS A 275 9.03 12.22 16.09
CA LYS A 275 10.37 11.98 16.65
C LYS A 275 10.39 10.66 17.42
N ALA A 276 11.57 10.09 17.59
CA ALA A 276 11.76 8.89 18.41
C ALA A 276 11.22 9.03 19.85
N SER A 277 11.29 10.23 20.44
CA SER A 277 10.75 10.53 21.77
C SER A 277 9.22 10.56 21.87
N ASP A 278 8.53 10.60 20.73
CA ASP A 278 7.07 10.73 20.69
C ASP A 278 6.37 9.38 20.92
N PHE A 279 7.06 8.27 20.65
CA PHE A 279 6.54 6.93 20.93
C PHE A 279 6.33 6.74 22.43
N GLY A 280 5.10 6.42 22.81
CA GLY A 280 4.68 6.36 24.21
C GLY A 280 4.41 7.71 24.86
N SER A 281 4.33 8.82 24.13
CA SER A 281 4.02 10.12 24.75
C SER A 281 3.08 11.00 23.93
N LEU A 282 3.20 10.98 22.59
CA LEU A 282 2.41 11.83 21.72
C LEU A 282 0.96 11.36 21.59
N GLN A 283 0.02 12.27 21.89
CA GLN A 283 -1.37 12.13 21.48
C GLN A 283 -1.49 12.48 19.99
N TYR A 284 -1.41 11.45 19.14
CA TYR A 284 -1.42 11.55 17.69
C TYR A 284 -2.80 11.95 17.15
N GLY A 285 -3.86 11.36 17.70
CA GLY A 285 -5.24 11.60 17.28
C GLY A 285 -6.23 11.62 18.44
N SER A 286 -7.53 11.59 18.14
CA SER A 286 -8.57 11.52 19.16
C SER A 286 -8.58 10.13 19.84
N PRO A 287 -9.24 9.98 21.01
CA PRO A 287 -9.42 8.67 21.66
C PRO A 287 -10.10 7.60 20.80
N LEU A 288 -10.78 8.00 19.71
CA LEU A 288 -11.39 7.06 18.76
C LEU A 288 -10.35 6.40 17.83
N LEU A 289 -9.17 7.01 17.67
CA LEU A 289 -8.17 6.55 16.73
C LEU A 289 -7.43 5.32 17.25
N ASN A 290 -7.71 4.17 16.63
CA ASN A 290 -7.02 2.92 16.87
C ASN A 290 -6.46 2.42 15.54
N VAL A 291 -5.13 2.38 15.43
CA VAL A 291 -4.41 2.01 14.21
C VAL A 291 -3.52 0.81 14.45
N THR A 292 -3.67 -0.20 13.61
CA THR A 292 -2.94 -1.45 13.71
C THR A 292 -2.09 -1.71 12.48
N PHE A 293 -0.90 -2.28 12.70
CA PHE A 293 -0.25 -3.13 11.72
C PHE A 293 -0.89 -4.50 11.85
N ASP A 294 -1.52 -5.01 10.79
CA ASP A 294 -2.24 -6.29 10.86
C ASP A 294 -1.99 -7.15 9.61
N PRO A 295 -1.10 -8.16 9.70
CA PRO A 295 -0.87 -9.09 8.61
C PRO A 295 -1.95 -10.19 8.53
N SER A 296 -2.89 -10.25 9.49
CA SER A 296 -3.85 -11.35 9.59
C SER A 296 -5.06 -11.23 8.67
N ILE A 297 -5.30 -10.05 8.06
CA ILE A 297 -6.37 -9.87 7.07
C ILE A 297 -5.85 -10.32 5.70
N PRO A 298 -6.18 -11.52 5.22
CA PRO A 298 -5.39 -12.16 4.19
C PRO A 298 -5.65 -11.58 2.78
N GLN A 299 -6.68 -10.74 2.61
CA GLN A 299 -6.97 -10.04 1.36
C GLN A 299 -6.09 -8.80 1.13
N GLN A 300 -5.41 -8.26 2.15
CA GLN A 300 -4.62 -7.03 1.97
C GLN A 300 -3.34 -7.27 1.17
N LEU A 301 -2.87 -6.24 0.48
CA LEU A 301 -1.68 -6.33 -0.40
C LEU A 301 -0.38 -6.62 0.34
N ALA A 302 -0.27 -6.29 1.63
CA ALA A 302 0.92 -6.52 2.43
C ALA A 302 0.66 -7.49 3.60
N SER A 303 -0.19 -8.50 3.38
CA SER A 303 -0.33 -9.64 4.28
C SER A 303 0.74 -10.67 4.00
N TYR A 304 1.53 -11.01 5.01
CA TYR A 304 2.66 -11.91 4.94
C TYR A 304 2.96 -12.53 6.30
N GLY A 305 3.64 -13.67 6.33
CA GLY A 305 4.08 -14.30 7.57
C GLY A 305 5.36 -13.71 8.17
N HIS A 306 6.21 -13.11 7.32
CA HIS A 306 7.46 -12.47 7.71
C HIS A 306 7.81 -11.35 6.73
N ASP A 307 8.62 -10.39 7.17
CA ASP A 307 9.21 -9.38 6.29
C ASP A 307 10.42 -9.93 5.51
N ASP A 308 11.05 -9.11 4.67
CA ASP A 308 12.08 -9.55 3.73
C ASP A 308 13.44 -9.84 4.37
N ASP A 309 13.63 -9.47 5.64
CA ASP A 309 14.78 -9.86 6.48
C ASP A 309 14.46 -11.07 7.39
N GLY A 310 13.21 -11.54 7.37
CA GLY A 310 12.75 -12.73 8.08
C GLY A 310 12.14 -12.45 9.45
N THR A 311 11.80 -11.21 9.78
CA THR A 311 11.10 -10.86 11.02
C THR A 311 9.66 -11.35 10.96
N PRO A 312 9.18 -12.17 11.91
CA PRO A 312 7.79 -12.62 11.94
C PRO A 312 6.78 -11.47 12.05
N ALA A 313 5.71 -11.54 11.28
CA ALA A 313 4.68 -10.51 11.25
C ALA A 313 3.49 -10.89 12.14
N HIS A 314 3.15 -10.02 13.09
CA HIS A 314 2.01 -10.19 14.00
C HIS A 314 1.21 -8.89 14.13
N LYS A 315 -0.09 -9.00 14.46
CA LYS A 315 -0.93 -7.83 14.68
C LYS A 315 -0.40 -7.02 15.87
N GLU A 316 -0.17 -5.73 15.66
CA GLU A 316 0.28 -4.80 16.69
C GLU A 316 -0.43 -3.45 16.58
N PHE A 317 -0.69 -2.83 17.73
CA PHE A 317 -1.13 -1.44 17.76
C PHE A 317 0.04 -0.50 17.53
N LEU A 318 -0.11 0.37 16.54
CA LEU A 318 0.78 1.50 16.27
C LEU A 318 0.29 2.75 16.99
N ILE A 319 -1.04 2.95 17.00
CA ILE A 319 -1.74 3.99 17.74
C ILE A 319 -2.91 3.33 18.47
N ARG A 320 -3.06 3.58 19.76
CA ARG A 320 -4.19 3.07 20.55
C ARG A 320 -4.81 4.20 21.34
N GLU A 321 -6.12 4.38 21.19
CA GLU A 321 -6.88 5.50 21.79
C GLU A 321 -6.21 6.86 21.52
N GLY A 322 -5.70 7.01 20.29
CA GLY A 322 -4.98 8.17 19.80
C GLY A 322 -3.55 8.35 20.32
N ARG A 323 -3.06 7.52 21.25
CA ARG A 323 -1.67 7.57 21.73
C ARG A 323 -0.75 6.79 20.79
N LEU A 324 0.33 7.43 20.35
CA LEU A 324 1.34 6.79 19.51
C LEU A 324 2.16 5.79 20.32
N LEU A 325 2.29 4.56 19.83
CA LEU A 325 2.95 3.46 20.54
C LEU A 325 4.20 2.96 19.83
N ARG A 326 4.13 2.69 18.51
CA ARG A 326 5.20 1.99 17.79
C ARG A 326 5.48 2.58 16.39
N PRO A 327 6.75 2.59 15.96
CA PRO A 327 7.11 2.93 14.59
C PRO A 327 6.91 1.75 13.63
N LEU A 328 6.93 2.05 12.34
CA LEU A 328 7.10 1.08 11.26
C LEU A 328 8.60 0.94 10.97
N GLY A 329 9.26 -0.06 11.56
CA GLY A 329 10.70 -0.23 11.40
C GLY A 329 11.10 -1.69 11.33
N GLY A 330 11.91 -2.07 10.35
CA GLY A 330 12.55 -3.37 10.25
C GLY A 330 13.66 -3.56 11.30
N ALA A 331 14.23 -4.76 11.33
CA ALA A 331 15.19 -5.16 12.37
C ALA A 331 16.40 -4.22 12.48
N LEU A 332 16.88 -3.65 11.37
CA LEU A 332 18.00 -2.70 11.35
C LEU A 332 17.66 -1.39 12.06
N SER A 333 16.56 -0.76 11.69
CA SER A 333 16.15 0.51 12.27
C SER A 333 15.74 0.37 13.73
N GLN A 334 15.06 -0.74 14.10
CA GLN A 334 14.75 -1.05 15.49
C GLN A 334 16.01 -1.17 16.34
N PHE A 335 17.02 -1.90 15.84
CA PHE A 335 18.32 -2.04 16.52
C PHE A 335 19.05 -0.70 16.67
N ARG A 336 19.01 0.15 15.63
CA ARG A 336 19.61 1.50 15.67
C ARG A 336 18.94 2.44 16.66
N ALA A 337 17.61 2.40 16.75
CA ALA A 337 16.82 3.33 17.55
C ALA A 337 16.59 2.87 18.99
N GLY A 338 16.72 1.56 19.27
CA GLY A 338 16.28 0.98 20.53
C GLY A 338 14.76 1.07 20.74
N LEU A 339 13.98 1.02 19.65
CA LEU A 339 12.52 1.10 19.65
C LEU A 339 11.92 -0.18 19.12
N ASP A 340 10.89 -0.69 19.79
CA ASP A 340 10.12 -1.85 19.34
C ASP A 340 9.17 -1.45 18.21
N GLY A 341 9.50 -1.89 17.01
CA GLY A 341 8.72 -1.66 15.78
C GLY A 341 7.83 -2.85 15.42
N VAL A 342 7.68 -3.05 14.12
CA VAL A 342 6.87 -4.13 13.50
C VAL A 342 7.60 -4.65 12.26
N ALA A 343 7.25 -5.84 11.76
CA ALA A 343 7.93 -6.49 10.64
C ALA A 343 7.76 -5.73 9.32
N ASN A 344 8.59 -4.71 9.08
CA ASN A 344 8.44 -3.74 8.01
C ASN A 344 9.70 -3.57 7.15
N SER A 345 10.68 -4.46 7.24
CA SER A 345 11.78 -4.50 6.27
C SER A 345 11.29 -5.09 4.96
N ARG A 346 11.10 -4.28 3.91
CA ARG A 346 10.53 -4.74 2.63
C ARG A 346 11.26 -4.15 1.44
N ALA A 347 11.29 -4.88 0.34
CA ALA A 347 11.84 -4.44 -0.94
C ALA A 347 10.89 -4.70 -2.11
N CYS A 348 11.05 -3.94 -3.20
CA CYS A 348 10.18 -4.08 -4.37
C CYS A 348 10.59 -5.17 -5.38
N SER A 349 11.83 -5.66 -5.32
CA SER A 349 12.35 -6.68 -6.25
C SER A 349 13.59 -7.38 -5.66
N TRP A 350 14.05 -8.44 -6.34
CA TRP A 350 15.27 -9.20 -6.01
C TRP A 350 16.54 -8.36 -6.07
N ASN A 351 16.56 -7.25 -6.80
CA ASN A 351 17.74 -6.39 -6.97
C ASN A 351 17.68 -5.09 -6.15
N ARG A 352 16.89 -5.09 -5.07
CA ARG A 352 16.80 -3.98 -4.11
C ARG A 352 16.97 -4.49 -2.69
N PRO A 353 17.73 -3.77 -1.85
CA PRO A 353 17.81 -4.10 -0.43
C PRO A 353 16.46 -3.81 0.25
N PRO A 354 16.03 -4.65 1.20
CA PRO A 354 14.95 -4.29 2.12
C PRO A 354 15.29 -2.99 2.87
N ILE A 355 14.30 -2.11 3.00
CA ILE A 355 14.35 -0.90 3.83
C ILE A 355 13.06 -0.83 4.66
N ASP A 356 12.92 0.12 5.59
CA ASP A 356 11.66 0.22 6.32
C ASP A 356 10.58 0.72 5.38
N ARG A 357 9.51 -0.05 5.25
CA ARG A 357 8.41 0.27 4.38
C ARG A 357 7.09 0.05 5.07
N MET A 358 6.11 0.90 4.79
CA MET A 358 4.72 0.64 5.12
C MET A 358 4.27 -0.77 4.70
N ALA A 359 3.31 -1.32 5.44
CA ALA A 359 2.67 -2.60 5.16
C ALA A 359 1.14 -2.43 5.20
N ASN A 360 0.42 -3.28 5.94
CA ASN A 360 -1.01 -3.10 6.17
C ASN A 360 -1.24 -2.19 7.37
N LEU A 361 -1.77 -0.99 7.16
CA LEU A 361 -2.14 -0.08 8.25
C LEU A 361 -3.66 0.11 8.28
N ASN A 362 -4.28 -0.29 9.39
CA ASN A 362 -5.73 -0.39 9.48
C ASN A 362 -6.28 0.50 10.59
N ILE A 363 -7.41 1.15 10.34
CA ILE A 363 -8.20 1.77 11.40
C ILE A 363 -9.19 0.72 11.89
N GLU A 364 -9.18 0.44 13.18
CA GLU A 364 -10.11 -0.53 13.78
C GLU A 364 -11.56 0.01 13.70
N PRO A 365 -12.56 -0.83 13.40
CA PRO A 365 -13.96 -0.41 13.35
C PRO A 365 -14.46 0.19 14.66
N GLY A 366 -15.28 1.23 14.55
CA GLY A 366 -16.08 1.78 15.65
C GLY A 366 -17.44 1.10 15.75
N ASP A 367 -18.45 1.85 16.22
CA ASP A 367 -19.79 1.35 16.52
C ASP A 367 -20.91 1.96 15.64
N GLN A 368 -20.64 3.05 14.92
CA GLN A 368 -21.68 3.76 14.16
C GLN A 368 -21.93 3.17 12.76
N SER A 369 -23.19 3.00 12.37
CA SER A 369 -23.55 2.68 10.98
C SER A 369 -23.30 3.88 10.05
N PHE A 370 -23.29 3.66 8.74
CA PHE A 370 -23.18 4.75 7.76
C PHE A 370 -24.27 5.81 7.95
N GLU A 371 -25.51 5.39 8.19
CA GLU A 371 -26.66 6.27 8.42
C GLU A 371 -26.50 7.07 9.71
N GLN A 372 -25.91 6.49 10.75
CA GLN A 372 -25.60 7.20 11.99
C GLN A 372 -24.48 8.23 11.80
N LEU A 373 -23.44 7.91 11.02
CA LEU A 373 -22.38 8.86 10.68
C LEU A 373 -22.95 10.06 9.92
N VAL A 374 -23.77 9.81 8.89
CA VAL A 374 -24.42 10.87 8.11
C VAL A 374 -25.39 11.66 9.00
N GLY A 375 -26.24 10.98 9.77
CA GLY A 375 -27.23 11.57 10.66
C GLY A 375 -26.63 12.46 11.75
N GLY A 376 -25.38 12.22 12.14
CA GLY A 376 -24.63 13.02 13.11
C GLY A 376 -24.07 14.33 12.56
N ILE A 377 -24.18 14.60 11.26
CA ILE A 377 -23.57 15.75 10.60
C ILE A 377 -24.64 16.81 10.26
N GLU A 378 -24.54 17.98 10.90
CA GLU A 378 -25.43 19.13 10.59
C GLU A 378 -25.05 19.81 9.27
N LYS A 379 -23.75 20.04 9.05
CA LYS A 379 -23.21 20.67 7.86
C LYS A 379 -21.88 20.05 7.49
N GLY A 380 -21.88 19.24 6.45
CA GLY A 380 -20.69 18.53 6.04
C GLY A 380 -20.68 18.14 4.57
N ILE A 381 -19.72 17.29 4.26
CA ILE A 381 -19.53 16.73 2.92
C ILE A 381 -18.96 15.33 3.05
N LEU A 382 -19.54 14.40 2.31
CA LEU A 382 -18.93 13.10 2.04
C LEU A 382 -17.95 13.27 0.89
N MET A 383 -16.73 12.73 1.04
CA MET A 383 -15.75 12.68 -0.05
C MET A 383 -15.26 11.25 -0.27
N SER A 384 -15.14 10.88 -1.55
CA SER A 384 -14.80 9.53 -2.01
C SER A 384 -13.91 9.57 -3.24
N THR A 385 -13.04 8.56 -3.32
CA THR A 385 -12.07 8.31 -4.39
C THR A 385 -11.05 9.43 -4.55
N ASN A 386 -9.81 9.14 -4.15
CA ASN A 386 -8.69 10.04 -4.31
C ASN A 386 -8.48 10.43 -5.79
N ARG A 387 -8.32 11.74 -6.03
CA ARG A 387 -7.97 12.34 -7.33
C ARG A 387 -6.58 12.94 -7.32
N SER A 388 -6.21 13.58 -6.22
CA SER A 388 -4.92 14.26 -6.08
C SER A 388 -4.54 14.39 -4.61
N TRP A 389 -3.24 14.47 -4.37
CA TRP A 389 -2.72 14.72 -3.04
C TRP A 389 -1.41 15.49 -3.13
N SER A 390 -1.13 16.24 -2.07
CA SER A 390 0.14 16.93 -1.86
C SER A 390 0.42 16.93 -0.36
N ILE A 391 1.67 16.71 0.00
CA ILE A 391 2.11 16.68 1.39
C ILE A 391 3.50 17.32 1.48
N ASP A 392 3.74 18.08 2.55
CA ASP A 392 5.02 18.76 2.75
C ASP A 392 6.15 17.80 3.10
N ASP A 393 7.40 18.27 2.96
CA ASP A 393 8.60 17.45 3.19
C ASP A 393 8.66 16.87 4.60
N ALA A 394 8.07 17.52 5.60
CA ALA A 394 8.00 17.04 6.98
C ALA A 394 6.80 16.11 7.25
N ARG A 395 5.96 15.86 6.24
CA ARG A 395 4.74 15.05 6.31
C ARG A 395 3.73 15.51 7.36
N ASN A 396 3.73 16.80 7.65
CA ASN A 396 2.91 17.45 8.67
C ASN A 396 1.72 18.19 8.07
N LYS A 397 1.80 18.66 6.82
CA LYS A 397 0.73 19.41 6.15
C LYS A 397 0.36 18.71 4.87
N PHE A 398 -0.94 18.52 4.67
CA PHE A 398 -1.43 17.88 3.46
C PHE A 398 -2.57 18.67 2.83
N GLN A 399 -2.78 18.39 1.55
CA GLN A 399 -3.96 18.72 0.78
C GLN A 399 -4.37 17.49 -0.04
N PHE A 400 -5.65 17.15 -0.01
CA PHE A 400 -6.23 16.08 -0.81
C PHE A 400 -7.36 16.63 -1.68
N GLY A 401 -7.50 16.06 -2.86
CA GLY A 401 -8.62 16.24 -3.77
C GLY A 401 -9.27 14.89 -4.04
N CYS A 402 -10.59 14.85 -4.05
CA CYS A 402 -11.37 13.66 -4.39
C CYS A 402 -12.11 13.86 -5.71
N GLU A 403 -12.54 12.76 -6.33
CA GLU A 403 -13.40 12.82 -7.52
C GLU A 403 -14.84 13.15 -7.13
N TRP A 404 -15.36 12.47 -6.09
CA TRP A 404 -16.76 12.52 -5.72
C TRP A 404 -16.97 13.25 -4.39
N GLY A 405 -17.86 14.25 -4.41
CA GLY A 405 -18.33 14.94 -3.22
C GLY A 405 -19.85 14.90 -3.14
N GLN A 406 -20.41 14.79 -1.93
CA GLN A 406 -21.85 14.89 -1.72
C GLN A 406 -22.13 15.68 -0.44
N LEU A 407 -22.96 16.72 -0.53
CA LEU A 407 -23.28 17.56 0.62
C LEU A 407 -24.06 16.76 1.67
N ILE A 408 -23.80 17.04 2.94
CA ILE A 408 -24.58 16.54 4.07
C ILE A 408 -25.16 17.75 4.79
N GLU A 409 -26.48 17.80 4.89
CA GLU A 409 -27.21 18.89 5.52
C GLU A 409 -28.29 18.32 6.44
N ASN A 410 -28.23 18.68 7.73
CA ASN A 410 -29.14 18.22 8.78
C ASN A 410 -29.31 16.70 8.82
N GLY A 411 -28.20 15.97 8.74
CA GLY A 411 -28.21 14.52 8.83
C GLY A 411 -28.62 13.78 7.54
N GLU A 412 -28.69 14.48 6.41
CA GLU A 412 -29.14 13.89 5.14
C GLU A 412 -28.16 14.16 4.00
N LEU A 413 -27.93 13.15 3.15
CA LEU A 413 -27.20 13.30 1.89
C LEU A 413 -28.02 14.14 0.90
N LYS A 414 -27.39 15.17 0.32
CA LYS A 414 -27.97 16.09 -0.66
C LYS A 414 -27.29 15.94 -2.02
N GLY A 415 -27.20 17.04 -2.78
CA GLY A 415 -26.64 17.06 -4.12
C GLY A 415 -25.16 16.70 -4.18
N VAL A 416 -24.77 16.12 -5.31
CA VAL A 416 -23.38 15.87 -5.69
C VAL A 416 -22.68 17.20 -5.97
N VAL A 417 -21.41 17.29 -5.60
CA VAL A 417 -20.52 18.41 -5.92
C VAL A 417 -19.23 17.88 -6.55
N LYS A 418 -18.67 18.64 -7.48
CA LYS A 418 -17.40 18.31 -8.14
C LYS A 418 -16.22 19.04 -7.53
N ASN A 419 -15.02 18.55 -7.86
CA ASN A 419 -13.74 19.08 -7.37
C ASN A 419 -13.68 19.28 -5.84
N PRO A 420 -14.11 18.31 -5.01
CA PRO A 420 -13.97 18.41 -3.56
C PRO A 420 -12.51 18.31 -3.12
N ASN A 421 -12.03 19.29 -2.36
CA ASN A 421 -10.69 19.28 -1.78
C ASN A 421 -10.74 19.64 -0.30
N TYR A 422 -9.74 19.19 0.46
CA TYR A 422 -9.55 19.52 1.86
C TYR A 422 -8.07 19.57 2.23
N ARG A 423 -7.72 20.35 3.26
CA ARG A 423 -6.34 20.48 3.74
C ARG A 423 -6.29 20.60 5.26
N ALA A 424 -5.21 20.11 5.86
CA ALA A 424 -5.01 20.22 7.30
C ALA A 424 -3.54 19.97 7.70
N ILE A 425 -3.29 20.14 8.99
CA ILE A 425 -2.08 19.63 9.67
C ILE A 425 -2.39 18.22 10.20
N SER A 426 -1.55 17.23 9.91
CA SER A 426 -1.75 15.81 10.21
C SER A 426 -2.21 15.55 11.64
N ALA A 427 -1.45 16.01 12.65
CA ALA A 427 -1.81 15.78 14.05
C ALA A 427 -3.13 16.49 14.47
N GLN A 428 -3.44 17.66 13.91
CA GLN A 428 -4.68 18.35 14.20
C GLN A 428 -5.87 17.63 13.56
N PHE A 429 -5.72 17.17 12.31
CA PHE A 429 -6.73 16.43 11.58
C PHE A 429 -7.16 15.16 12.33
N TRP A 430 -6.19 14.34 12.75
CA TRP A 430 -6.49 13.11 13.49
C TRP A 430 -7.08 13.34 14.88
N ARG A 431 -6.81 14.49 15.51
CA ARG A 431 -7.47 14.90 16.77
C ARG A 431 -8.91 15.36 16.55
N ASN A 432 -9.26 15.76 15.33
CA ASN A 432 -10.63 16.10 14.94
C ASN A 432 -11.45 14.88 14.50
N LEU A 433 -10.90 13.66 14.52
CA LEU A 433 -11.66 12.43 14.28
C LEU A 433 -12.76 12.30 15.34
N SER A 434 -14.01 12.49 14.93
CA SER A 434 -15.17 12.62 15.81
C SER A 434 -16.12 11.43 15.74
N ALA A 435 -16.09 10.63 14.68
CA ALA A 435 -16.80 9.37 14.59
C ALA A 435 -16.07 8.35 13.69
N VAL A 436 -16.24 7.07 14.01
CA VAL A 436 -15.66 5.94 13.28
C VAL A 436 -16.76 4.94 12.98
N GLY A 437 -16.91 4.59 11.71
CA GLY A 437 -17.90 3.64 11.26
C GLY A 437 -17.64 2.22 11.76
N ASN A 438 -18.69 1.43 11.85
CA ASN A 438 -18.64 0.04 12.24
C ASN A 438 -18.21 -0.87 11.08
N ALA A 439 -18.20 -2.18 11.34
CA ALA A 439 -17.81 -3.21 10.37
C ALA A 439 -18.61 -3.15 9.05
N GLY A 440 -19.84 -2.61 9.04
CA GLY A 440 -20.63 -2.43 7.83
C GLY A 440 -20.07 -1.40 6.85
N THR A 441 -19.22 -0.48 7.34
CA THR A 441 -18.51 0.52 6.51
C THR A 441 -17.06 0.14 6.26
N PHE A 442 -16.57 -0.93 6.87
CA PHE A 442 -15.18 -1.36 6.78
C PHE A 442 -14.87 -1.98 5.43
N GLN A 443 -13.87 -1.46 4.74
CA GLN A 443 -13.42 -2.01 3.47
C GLN A 443 -11.92 -2.31 3.50
N VAL A 444 -11.56 -3.40 2.84
CA VAL A 444 -10.17 -3.81 2.61
C VAL A 444 -9.73 -3.28 1.25
N LEU A 445 -8.80 -2.35 1.26
CA LEU A 445 -8.29 -1.68 0.08
C LEU A 445 -6.75 -1.69 0.09
N GLY A 446 -6.14 -1.22 -0.98
CA GLY A 446 -4.69 -1.19 -1.11
C GLY A 446 -4.26 -0.36 -2.31
N THR A 447 -3.06 0.19 -2.22
CA THR A 447 -2.42 0.93 -3.32
C THR A 447 -1.18 0.18 -3.79
N PRO A 448 -1.00 0.01 -5.12
CA PRO A 448 0.17 -0.67 -5.68
C PRO A 448 1.43 0.20 -5.68
N ASN A 449 1.30 1.51 -5.44
CA ASN A 449 2.33 2.51 -5.77
C ASN A 449 2.77 3.34 -4.56
N CYS A 450 3.52 2.74 -3.64
CA CYS A 450 4.24 3.48 -2.60
C CYS A 450 5.72 3.63 -2.98
N GLY A 451 6.21 4.84 -3.25
CA GLY A 451 7.59 5.09 -3.67
C GLY A 451 8.50 5.54 -2.52
N LYS A 452 9.72 5.00 -2.44
CA LYS A 452 10.74 5.35 -1.43
C LYS A 452 12.14 4.85 -1.81
N GLY A 453 13.19 5.38 -1.19
CA GLY A 453 14.54 4.82 -1.23
C GLY A 453 15.38 5.29 -2.41
N GLU A 454 16.69 5.19 -2.25
CA GLU A 454 17.68 5.49 -3.28
C GLU A 454 18.69 4.33 -3.38
N PRO A 455 18.60 3.48 -4.42
CA PRO A 455 17.76 3.58 -5.62
C PRO A 455 16.25 3.39 -5.34
N ASN A 456 15.41 4.06 -6.14
CA ASN A 456 13.96 4.05 -5.97
C ASN A 456 13.36 2.63 -5.92
N GLN A 457 12.41 2.47 -5.00
CA GLN A 457 11.61 1.28 -4.79
C GLN A 457 10.12 1.61 -4.72
N VAL A 458 9.31 0.95 -5.54
CA VAL A 458 7.85 1.05 -5.51
C VAL A 458 7.25 -0.24 -4.98
N ILE A 459 6.49 -0.18 -3.89
CA ILE A 459 5.86 -1.37 -3.29
C ILE A 459 4.35 -1.21 -3.17
N ARG A 460 3.71 -2.36 -2.94
CA ARG A 460 2.30 -2.49 -2.61
C ARG A 460 2.08 -2.36 -1.11
N VAL A 461 1.05 -1.64 -0.70
CA VAL A 461 0.63 -1.52 0.70
C VAL A 461 -0.88 -1.68 0.84
N GLY A 462 -1.31 -2.16 2.00
CA GLY A 462 -2.73 -2.37 2.31
C GLY A 462 -3.24 -1.35 3.32
N HIS A 463 -4.48 -0.92 3.16
CA HIS A 463 -5.18 -0.14 4.16
C HIS A 463 -6.60 -0.63 4.27
N ALA A 464 -7.01 -1.05 5.45
CA ALA A 464 -8.37 -1.42 5.74
C ALA A 464 -8.94 -0.46 6.79
N SER A 465 -10.08 0.14 6.47
CA SER A 465 -10.65 1.18 7.32
C SER A 465 -12.17 1.25 7.17
N PRO A 466 -12.88 1.66 8.24
CA PRO A 466 -14.25 2.11 8.14
C PRO A 466 -14.32 3.52 7.54
N ALA A 467 -15.54 4.00 7.30
CA ALA A 467 -15.76 5.42 7.05
C ALA A 467 -15.47 6.23 8.32
N CYS A 468 -14.89 7.42 8.19
CA CYS A 468 -14.50 8.26 9.32
C CYS A 468 -15.03 9.68 9.17
N VAL A 469 -15.47 10.28 10.27
CA VAL A 469 -15.91 11.68 10.31
C VAL A 469 -14.86 12.52 11.02
N PHE A 470 -14.48 13.64 10.41
CA PHE A 470 -13.56 14.62 10.94
C PHE A 470 -14.26 15.96 11.04
N SER A 471 -14.25 16.55 12.23
CA SER A 471 -14.95 17.82 12.45
C SER A 471 -14.11 19.04 12.09
N ASN A 472 -14.77 20.10 11.62
CA ASN A 472 -14.17 21.41 11.39
C ASN A 472 -12.90 21.38 10.50
N VAL A 473 -13.00 20.75 9.33
CA VAL A 473 -11.94 20.66 8.33
C VAL A 473 -12.10 21.75 7.27
N ASP A 474 -11.00 22.37 6.83
CA ASP A 474 -11.00 23.37 5.75
C ASP A 474 -11.24 22.69 4.39
N VAL A 475 -12.44 22.89 3.83
CA VAL A 475 -12.90 22.32 2.56
C VAL A 475 -12.99 23.42 1.50
N PHE A 476 -12.63 23.10 0.26
CA PHE A 476 -12.71 24.03 -0.87
C PHE A 476 -12.96 23.32 -2.21
N GLY A 477 -13.43 24.09 -3.20
CA GLY A 477 -13.76 23.63 -4.56
C GLY A 477 -12.71 24.00 -5.61
N GLY A 478 -12.98 23.69 -6.88
CA GLY A 478 -12.06 23.95 -7.99
C GLY A 478 -11.85 25.42 -8.37
N ASP A 479 -12.68 26.33 -7.85
CA ASP A 479 -12.59 27.78 -8.11
C ASP A 479 -11.69 28.52 -7.09
N ALA A 480 -11.09 27.80 -6.14
CA ALA A 480 -10.38 28.35 -4.98
C ALA A 480 -8.89 28.63 -5.22
#